data_AF-A0A1G8I8B5-F1
#
_entry.id   AF-A0A1G8I8B5-F1
#
_cell.length_a   1.000
_cell.length_b   1.000
_cell.length_c   1.000
_cell.angle_alpha   90.00
_cell.angle_beta   90.00
_cell.angle_gamma   90.00
#
_symmetry.space_group_name_H-M   'P 1'
#
loop_
_entity.id
_entity.type
_entity.pdbx_description
1 polymer ?
#
loop_
_entity_poly.entity_id
_entity_poly.type
_entity_poly.pdbx_seq_one_letter_code
_entity_poly.pdbx_strand_id
1 'polypeptide(L)'
;MEGLNDTILPLLKNEDVTTVDVAEDIEKVEYQQYEWETAASHSHSHTHGDKTYTHEHSHHEDETSEAHTHSPKNPHVWIDPVKAEEIAHHIKDVLIELDPEHKSDFEENTEQLEKDLQELDKEFEEALKDTNKHSVFVAHPGYTYWAERYDFDEIPITETVSSNEPSQKRMQILIEKAKTENIQYVAFEKSFNIGTAEAFAEEIGAKPVYLNNLESLHETSEKVDYFSLMRENIDSLDKLLNK
;
A
#
# COMPACT_ATOMS: atom_id res chain seq x y z
N MET A 1 5.07 -11.38 -5.37
CA MET A 1 5.94 -10.36 -4.74
C MET A 1 7.40 -10.70 -4.95
N GLU A 2 7.82 -11.95 -4.73
CA GLU A 2 9.22 -12.34 -4.83
C GLU A 2 9.69 -12.50 -6.28
N GLY A 3 10.37 -11.47 -6.79
CA GLY A 3 10.87 -11.44 -8.18
C GLY A 3 11.93 -12.50 -8.53
N LEU A 4 12.36 -13.31 -7.56
CA LEU A 4 13.31 -14.41 -7.77
C LEU A 4 12.63 -15.75 -8.07
N ASN A 5 11.30 -15.85 -7.95
CA ASN A 5 10.57 -17.11 -8.12
C ASN A 5 10.83 -17.76 -9.49
N ASP A 6 10.85 -16.96 -10.57
CA ASP A 6 11.13 -17.47 -11.92
C ASP A 6 12.54 -18.04 -12.09
N THR A 7 13.46 -17.69 -11.19
CA THR A 7 14.85 -18.18 -11.18
C THR A 7 15.05 -19.34 -10.20
N ILE A 8 14.42 -19.29 -9.03
CA ILE A 8 14.62 -20.26 -7.94
C ILE A 8 13.72 -21.50 -8.13
N LEU A 9 12.44 -21.33 -8.48
CA LEU A 9 11.50 -22.45 -8.60
C LEU A 9 11.97 -23.53 -9.60
N PRO A 10 12.58 -23.20 -10.76
CA PRO A 10 13.14 -24.21 -11.64
C PRO A 10 14.28 -25.03 -11.04
N LEU A 11 15.04 -24.46 -10.10
CA LEU A 11 16.16 -25.12 -9.43
C LEU A 11 15.69 -26.09 -8.35
N LEU A 12 14.54 -25.83 -7.73
CA LEU A 12 13.94 -26.65 -6.69
C LEU A 12 13.20 -27.89 -7.24
N LYS A 13 12.97 -27.98 -8.55
CA LYS A 13 12.20 -29.08 -9.18
C LYS A 13 12.72 -30.50 -8.92
N ASN A 14 13.99 -30.64 -8.54
CA ASN A 14 14.61 -31.94 -8.25
C ASN A 14 14.86 -32.17 -6.76
N GLU A 15 14.47 -31.21 -5.91
CA GLU A 15 14.56 -31.31 -4.46
C GLU A 15 13.21 -31.79 -3.90
N ASP A 16 13.23 -32.43 -2.73
CA ASP A 16 12.02 -32.86 -2.02
C ASP A 16 11.38 -31.67 -1.29
N VAL A 17 10.92 -30.69 -2.06
CA VAL A 17 10.36 -29.41 -1.57
C VAL A 17 9.11 -29.06 -2.36
N THR A 18 8.01 -28.84 -1.65
CA THR A 18 6.78 -28.27 -2.20
C THR A 18 6.84 -26.74 -2.08
N THR A 19 6.63 -26.04 -3.20
CA THR A 19 6.58 -24.57 -3.25
C THR A 19 5.14 -24.11 -3.42
N VAL A 20 4.71 -23.12 -2.64
CA VAL A 20 3.33 -22.63 -2.63
C VAL A 20 3.32 -21.12 -2.69
N ASP A 21 2.59 -20.55 -3.66
CA ASP A 21 2.27 -19.12 -3.66
C ASP A 21 1.00 -18.92 -2.82
N VAL A 22 1.19 -18.48 -1.58
CA VAL A 22 0.12 -18.34 -0.60
C VAL A 22 -0.93 -17.28 -0.99
N ALA A 23 -0.62 -16.42 -1.97
CA ALA A 23 -1.51 -15.37 -2.46
C ALA A 23 -1.90 -15.56 -3.94
N GLU A 24 -1.76 -16.78 -4.50
CA GLU A 24 -2.07 -17.06 -5.91
C GLU A 24 -3.52 -16.69 -6.26
N ASP A 25 -4.47 -17.18 -5.46
CA ASP A 25 -5.91 -17.03 -5.67
C ASP A 25 -6.51 -15.77 -5.03
N ILE A 26 -5.68 -14.94 -4.41
CA ILE A 26 -6.14 -13.73 -3.74
C ILE A 26 -6.25 -12.61 -4.75
N GLU A 27 -7.43 -11.97 -4.77
CA GLU A 27 -7.66 -10.78 -5.57
C GLU A 27 -6.74 -9.65 -5.09
N LYS A 28 -5.87 -9.20 -6.00
CA LYS A 28 -4.91 -8.12 -5.73
C LYS A 28 -5.42 -6.82 -6.32
N VAL A 29 -5.37 -5.76 -5.52
CA VAL A 29 -5.75 -4.42 -5.92
C VAL A 29 -4.62 -3.75 -6.70
N GLU A 30 -4.98 -2.83 -7.59
CA GLU A 30 -4.00 -1.94 -8.22
C GLU A 30 -3.64 -0.81 -7.24
N TYR A 31 -2.49 -0.15 -7.43
CA TYR A 31 -2.20 1.05 -6.66
C TYR A 31 -3.25 2.13 -6.95
N GLN A 32 -3.71 2.82 -5.90
CA GLN A 32 -4.69 3.89 -6.04
C GLN A 32 -4.21 4.94 -7.06
N GLN A 33 -5.04 5.21 -8.08
CA GLN A 33 -4.75 6.19 -9.12
C GLN A 33 -5.46 7.51 -8.80
N TYR A 34 -4.79 8.62 -9.06
CA TYR A 34 -5.30 9.95 -8.74
C TYR A 34 -5.58 10.78 -9.99
N GLU A 35 -6.84 11.16 -10.22
CA GLU A 35 -7.22 12.01 -11.36
C GLU A 35 -6.49 13.37 -11.38
N TRP A 36 -6.13 13.90 -10.22
CA TRP A 36 -5.40 15.16 -10.11
C TRP A 36 -3.95 15.06 -10.64
N GLU A 37 -3.37 13.86 -10.72
CA GLU A 37 -2.06 13.64 -11.32
C GLU A 37 -2.12 13.69 -12.85
N THR A 38 -3.19 13.18 -13.46
CA THR A 38 -3.37 13.17 -14.92
C THR A 38 -3.85 14.51 -15.46
N ALA A 39 -4.71 15.22 -14.72
CA ALA A 39 -5.19 16.56 -15.09
C ALA A 39 -4.07 17.61 -15.13
N ALA A 40 -3.02 17.45 -14.31
CA ALA A 40 -1.86 18.32 -14.31
C ALA A 40 -1.03 18.23 -15.59
N SER A 41 -1.19 17.20 -16.43
CA SER A 41 -0.45 16.99 -17.67
C SER A 41 -0.84 17.94 -18.82
N HIS A 42 -1.94 18.71 -18.72
CA HIS A 42 -2.55 19.36 -19.91
C HIS A 42 -2.73 20.89 -19.87
N SER A 43 -1.97 21.63 -19.05
CA SER A 43 -2.01 23.11 -19.11
C SER A 43 -0.62 23.72 -19.11
N HIS A 44 -0.17 24.15 -20.29
CA HIS A 44 0.97 25.05 -20.47
C HIS A 44 0.50 26.29 -21.23
N SER A 45 0.18 27.36 -20.50
CA SER A 45 0.08 28.71 -21.08
C SER A 45 1.43 29.40 -20.91
N HIS A 46 2.19 29.54 -22.00
CA HIS A 46 3.40 30.35 -22.01
C HIS A 46 3.06 31.77 -22.46
N THR A 47 3.24 32.75 -21.58
CA THR A 47 3.10 34.16 -21.89
C THR A 47 4.46 34.74 -22.29
N HIS A 48 4.64 35.02 -23.59
CA HIS A 48 5.75 35.84 -24.09
C HIS A 48 5.20 37.09 -24.77
N GLY A 49 5.21 38.21 -24.04
CA GLY A 49 4.75 39.49 -24.57
C GLY A 49 3.25 39.55 -24.86
N ASP A 50 2.80 40.72 -25.30
CA ASP A 50 1.39 41.16 -25.47
C ASP A 50 0.62 40.43 -26.60
N LYS A 51 0.78 39.11 -26.71
CA LYS A 51 0.07 38.25 -27.64
C LYS A 51 -0.17 36.87 -27.01
N THR A 52 -1.42 36.60 -26.65
CA THR A 52 -1.90 35.26 -26.30
C THR A 52 -2.04 34.41 -27.57
N TYR A 53 -1.30 33.30 -27.63
CA TYR A 53 -1.48 32.26 -28.64
C TYR A 53 -2.03 31.00 -27.95
N THR A 54 -3.27 30.62 -28.26
CA THR A 54 -3.85 29.34 -27.89
C THR A 54 -3.50 28.32 -28.97
N HIS A 55 -2.65 27.35 -28.65
CA HIS A 55 -2.42 26.20 -29.53
C HIS A 55 -3.32 25.04 -29.09
N GLU A 56 -4.36 24.77 -29.87
CA GLU A 56 -5.06 23.48 -29.81
C GLU A 56 -4.21 22.45 -30.54
N HIS A 57 -3.58 21.55 -29.80
CA HIS A 57 -3.01 20.33 -30.36
C HIS A 57 -4.12 19.30 -30.49
N SER A 58 -4.72 19.21 -31.69
CA SER A 58 -5.47 18.02 -32.08
C SER A 58 -4.46 16.93 -32.42
N HIS A 59 -4.20 16.03 -31.47
CA HIS A 59 -3.53 14.77 -31.77
C HIS A 59 -4.53 13.87 -32.49
N HIS A 60 -4.21 13.57 -33.74
CA HIS A 60 -4.82 12.46 -34.47
C HIS A 60 -4.61 11.17 -33.67
N GLU A 61 -5.71 10.55 -33.25
CA GLU A 61 -5.75 9.18 -32.77
C GLU A 61 -5.42 8.25 -33.96
N ASP A 62 -4.17 7.77 -34.00
CA ASP A 62 -3.85 6.53 -34.71
C ASP A 62 -4.16 5.37 -33.76
N GLU A 63 -5.26 4.67 -34.04
CA GLU A 63 -5.59 3.37 -33.46
C GLU A 63 -4.47 2.37 -33.78
N THR A 64 -3.53 2.16 -32.86
CA THR A 64 -2.72 0.93 -32.83
C THR A 64 -2.36 0.53 -31.41
N SER A 65 -2.66 -0.74 -31.11
CA SER A 65 -2.35 -1.53 -29.90
C SER A 65 -3.01 -1.10 -28.60
N GLU A 66 -4.09 -1.82 -28.25
CA GLU A 66 -4.42 -2.15 -26.88
C GLU A 66 -3.25 -2.91 -26.23
N ALA A 67 -2.23 -2.18 -25.82
CA ALA A 67 -1.39 -2.60 -24.74
C ALA A 67 -2.18 -2.26 -23.48
N HIS A 68 -2.94 -3.22 -22.94
CA HIS A 68 -3.36 -3.16 -21.55
C HIS A 68 -2.09 -3.13 -20.70
N THR A 69 -1.56 -1.93 -20.45
CA THR A 69 -0.57 -1.72 -19.41
C THR A 69 -1.33 -1.88 -18.10
N HIS A 70 -1.53 -3.14 -17.69
CA HIS A 70 -1.96 -3.44 -16.34
C HIS A 70 -0.96 -2.78 -15.41
N SER A 71 -1.42 -1.81 -14.62
CA SER A 71 -0.63 -1.26 -13.54
C SER A 71 -0.12 -2.42 -12.68
N PRO A 72 1.14 -2.41 -12.24
CA PRO A 72 1.66 -3.48 -11.40
C PRO A 72 0.77 -3.62 -10.16
N LYS A 73 0.22 -4.83 -9.96
CA LYS A 73 -0.66 -5.13 -8.82
C LYS A 73 0.09 -4.92 -7.50
N ASN A 74 -0.57 -4.31 -6.52
CA ASN A 74 0.00 -4.06 -5.21
C ASN A 74 0.20 -5.41 -4.48
N PRO A 75 1.43 -5.77 -4.07
CA PRO A 75 1.71 -7.07 -3.47
C PRO A 75 1.33 -7.17 -1.99
N HIS A 76 1.05 -6.05 -1.30
CA HIS A 76 0.91 -5.97 0.16
C HIS A 76 -0.42 -6.54 0.71
N VAL A 77 -0.89 -7.67 0.17
CA VAL A 77 -2.17 -8.30 0.52
C VAL A 77 -2.28 -8.64 2.02
N TRP A 78 -1.16 -8.97 2.67
CA TRP A 78 -1.15 -9.47 4.05
C TRP A 78 -1.49 -8.40 5.09
N ILE A 79 -1.43 -7.13 4.72
CA ILE A 79 -1.78 -6.05 5.64
C ILE A 79 -3.30 -6.02 5.88
N ASP A 80 -4.12 -6.46 4.94
CA ASP A 80 -5.57 -6.53 5.12
C ASP A 80 -5.93 -7.78 5.95
N PRO A 81 -6.56 -7.64 7.13
CA PRO A 81 -6.89 -8.78 7.99
C PRO A 81 -7.78 -9.83 7.32
N VAL A 82 -8.70 -9.42 6.44
CA VAL A 82 -9.59 -10.34 5.72
C VAL A 82 -8.84 -11.07 4.61
N LYS A 83 -7.91 -10.38 3.94
CA LYS A 83 -7.02 -11.03 2.96
C LYS A 83 -6.02 -11.97 3.65
N ALA A 84 -5.54 -11.61 4.84
CA ALA A 84 -4.71 -12.48 5.66
C ALA A 84 -5.46 -13.74 6.12
N GLU A 85 -6.77 -13.65 6.37
CA GLU A 85 -7.64 -14.81 6.65
C GLU A 85 -7.70 -15.75 5.43
N GLU A 86 -7.88 -15.21 4.21
CA GLU A 86 -7.82 -15.98 2.96
C GLU A 86 -6.47 -16.70 2.80
N ILE A 87 -5.35 -16.01 3.08
CA ILE A 87 -4.00 -16.59 3.09
C ILE A 87 -3.91 -17.75 4.09
N ALA A 88 -4.42 -17.55 5.31
CA ALA A 88 -4.36 -18.56 6.36
C ALA A 88 -5.14 -19.83 5.99
N HIS A 89 -6.30 -19.69 5.38
CA HIS A 89 -7.07 -20.84 4.89
C HIS A 89 -6.34 -21.60 3.79
N HIS A 90 -5.72 -20.89 2.83
CA HIS A 90 -4.94 -21.53 1.77
C HIS A 90 -3.74 -22.30 2.34
N ILE A 91 -2.99 -21.69 3.25
CA ILE A 91 -1.87 -22.36 3.94
C ILE A 91 -2.36 -23.62 4.66
N LYS A 92 -3.48 -23.54 5.38
CA LYS A 92 -4.05 -24.69 6.08
C LYS A 92 -4.44 -25.82 5.13
N ASP A 93 -5.08 -25.52 4.00
CA ASP A 93 -5.47 -26.54 3.02
C ASP A 93 -4.23 -27.26 2.44
N VAL A 94 -3.19 -26.50 2.08
CA VAL A 94 -1.89 -27.06 1.67
C VAL A 94 -1.28 -27.94 2.74
N LEU A 95 -1.24 -27.49 4.00
CA LEU A 95 -0.65 -28.24 5.10
C LEU A 95 -1.41 -29.55 5.35
N ILE A 96 -2.73 -29.56 5.23
CA ILE A 96 -3.56 -30.77 5.34
C ILE A 96 -3.25 -31.75 4.21
N GLU A 97 -3.01 -31.27 2.98
CA GLU A 97 -2.63 -32.14 1.86
C GLU A 97 -1.25 -32.77 2.05
N LEU A 98 -0.29 -32.01 2.59
CA LEU A 98 1.08 -32.47 2.82
C LEU A 98 1.23 -33.35 4.06
N ASP A 99 0.45 -33.09 5.11
CA ASP A 99 0.50 -33.82 6.38
C ASP A 99 -0.91 -34.11 6.94
N PRO A 100 -1.62 -35.11 6.37
CA PRO A 100 -2.99 -35.42 6.77
C PRO A 100 -3.12 -35.93 8.21
N GLU A 101 -2.04 -36.41 8.83
CA GLU A 101 -2.06 -36.91 10.21
C GLU A 101 -2.28 -35.78 11.22
N HIS A 102 -1.82 -34.55 10.91
CA HIS A 102 -1.97 -33.35 11.76
C HIS A 102 -3.15 -32.46 11.35
N LYS A 103 -4.06 -32.96 10.51
CA LYS A 103 -5.21 -32.20 10.00
C LYS A 103 -5.98 -31.44 11.09
N SER A 104 -6.28 -32.11 12.21
CA SER A 104 -7.06 -31.51 13.30
C SER A 104 -6.34 -30.31 13.93
N ASP A 105 -5.01 -30.37 14.04
CA ASP A 105 -4.21 -29.30 14.62
C ASP A 105 -4.21 -28.07 13.68
N PHE A 106 -4.11 -28.28 12.36
CA PHE A 106 -4.21 -27.20 11.39
C PHE A 106 -5.58 -26.55 11.39
N GLU A 107 -6.67 -27.34 11.43
CA GLU A 107 -8.03 -26.81 11.49
C GLU A 107 -8.28 -25.99 12.77
N GLU A 108 -7.87 -26.48 13.94
CA GLU A 108 -8.04 -25.77 15.22
C GLU A 108 -7.22 -24.47 15.27
N ASN A 109 -5.97 -24.51 14.82
CA ASN A 109 -5.12 -23.32 14.79
C ASN A 109 -5.63 -22.25 13.83
N THR A 110 -6.13 -22.64 12.65
CA THR A 110 -6.71 -21.69 11.70
C THR A 110 -8.03 -21.10 12.20
N GLU A 111 -8.88 -21.87 12.88
CA GLU A 111 -10.12 -21.32 13.47
C GLU A 111 -9.81 -20.27 14.56
N GLN A 112 -8.75 -20.49 15.35
CA GLN A 112 -8.32 -19.48 16.32
C GLN A 112 -7.76 -18.23 15.61
N LEU A 113 -6.92 -18.41 14.59
CA LEU A 113 -6.34 -17.30 13.83
C LEU A 113 -7.42 -16.47 13.11
N GLU A 114 -8.44 -17.12 12.55
CA GLU A 114 -9.60 -16.48 11.93
C GLU A 114 -10.30 -15.54 12.92
N LYS A 115 -10.56 -15.99 14.15
CA LYS A 115 -11.19 -15.15 15.19
C LYS A 115 -10.35 -13.92 15.53
N ASP A 116 -9.03 -14.10 15.65
CA ASP A 116 -8.11 -13.01 15.98
C ASP A 116 -8.04 -11.98 14.83
N LEU A 117 -8.08 -12.43 13.56
CA LEU A 117 -8.13 -11.56 12.39
C LEU A 117 -9.46 -10.82 12.24
N GLN A 118 -10.58 -11.49 12.52
CA GLN A 118 -11.91 -10.86 12.54
C GLN A 118 -12.07 -9.85 13.68
N GLU A 119 -11.43 -10.07 14.83
CA GLU A 119 -11.35 -9.08 15.91
C GLU A 119 -10.50 -7.89 15.47
N LEU A 120 -9.33 -8.14 14.87
CA LEU A 120 -8.46 -7.09 14.36
C LEU A 120 -9.15 -6.21 13.30
N ASP A 121 -9.88 -6.81 12.35
CA ASP A 121 -10.65 -6.08 11.34
C ASP A 121 -11.67 -5.13 11.98
N LYS A 122 -12.40 -5.59 13.01
CA LYS A 122 -13.33 -4.75 13.76
C LYS A 122 -12.61 -3.63 14.51
N GLU A 123 -11.45 -3.88 15.09
CA GLU A 123 -10.65 -2.84 15.75
C GLU A 123 -10.26 -1.73 14.74
N PHE A 124 -9.91 -2.08 13.50
CA PHE A 124 -9.69 -1.09 12.43
C PHE A 124 -10.97 -0.34 12.08
N GLU A 125 -12.06 -1.06 11.81
CA GLU A 125 -13.35 -0.44 11.47
C GLU A 125 -13.81 0.55 12.55
N GLU A 126 -13.67 0.19 13.82
CA GLU A 126 -14.08 1.03 14.95
C GLU A 126 -13.18 2.26 15.10
N ALA A 127 -11.87 2.10 14.99
CA ALA A 127 -10.92 3.20 15.13
C ALA A 127 -10.98 4.20 13.97
N LEU A 128 -11.27 3.70 12.77
CA LEU A 128 -11.35 4.50 11.54
C LEU A 128 -12.80 4.86 11.18
N LYS A 129 -13.73 4.63 12.09
CA LYS A 129 -15.11 5.07 11.92
C LYS A 129 -15.22 6.59 12.03
N ASP A 130 -16.05 7.19 11.18
CA ASP A 130 -16.42 8.61 11.25
C ASP A 130 -15.21 9.57 11.16
N THR A 131 -14.16 9.19 10.41
CA THR A 131 -12.98 10.02 10.27
C THR A 131 -13.30 11.35 9.57
N ASN A 132 -12.60 12.41 9.98
CA ASN A 132 -12.81 13.76 9.43
C ASN A 132 -11.88 14.08 8.27
N LYS A 133 -10.89 13.24 8.04
CA LYS A 133 -9.92 13.33 6.95
C LYS A 133 -9.98 12.05 6.16
N HIS A 134 -9.92 12.19 4.84
CA HIS A 134 -9.84 11.03 3.95
C HIS A 134 -8.42 10.83 3.43
N SER A 135 -7.53 11.82 3.46
CA SER A 135 -6.21 11.70 2.84
C SER A 135 -5.09 11.40 3.84
N VAL A 136 -4.37 10.29 3.62
CA VAL A 136 -3.17 9.89 4.35
C VAL A 136 -1.96 10.04 3.43
N PHE A 137 -1.10 11.00 3.73
CA PHE A 137 0.16 11.15 2.98
C PHE A 137 1.18 10.16 3.53
N VAL A 138 1.69 9.28 2.66
CA VAL A 138 2.63 8.21 3.01
C VAL A 138 3.96 8.43 2.29
N ALA A 139 5.07 8.12 2.95
CA ALA A 139 6.39 8.27 2.36
C ALA A 139 6.58 7.34 1.14
N HIS A 140 6.01 6.13 1.20
CA HIS A 140 6.12 5.08 0.20
C HIS A 140 4.78 4.34 0.06
N PRO A 141 4.38 3.94 -1.17
CA PRO A 141 3.11 3.27 -1.40
C PRO A 141 3.13 1.81 -0.92
N GLY A 142 2.21 1.47 -0.03
CA GLY A 142 2.09 0.12 0.53
C GLY A 142 0.79 -0.16 1.28
N TYR A 143 -0.13 0.79 1.36
CA TYR A 143 -1.29 0.76 2.26
C TYR A 143 -2.64 0.70 1.54
N THR A 144 -2.64 0.45 0.23
CA THR A 144 -3.83 0.53 -0.63
C THR A 144 -4.95 -0.42 -0.18
N TYR A 145 -4.61 -1.60 0.35
CA TYR A 145 -5.63 -2.53 0.85
C TYR A 145 -6.37 -1.97 2.09
N TRP A 146 -5.67 -1.26 2.99
CA TRP A 146 -6.33 -0.55 4.08
C TRP A 146 -7.15 0.63 3.58
N ALA A 147 -6.61 1.39 2.63
CA ALA A 147 -7.27 2.53 2.02
C ALA A 147 -8.63 2.14 1.43
N GLU A 148 -8.67 1.07 0.62
CA GLU A 148 -9.91 0.55 0.04
C GLU A 148 -10.87 -0.04 1.09
N ARG A 149 -10.35 -0.78 2.07
CA ARG A 149 -11.21 -1.44 3.08
C ARG A 149 -11.84 -0.46 4.07
N TYR A 150 -11.05 0.50 4.55
CA TYR A 150 -11.42 1.39 5.64
C TYR A 150 -11.70 2.83 5.17
N ASP A 151 -11.94 3.01 3.86
CA ASP A 151 -12.46 4.23 3.23
C ASP A 151 -11.60 5.49 3.45
N PHE A 152 -10.32 5.39 3.09
CA PHE A 152 -9.41 6.52 3.02
C PHE A 152 -8.57 6.48 1.74
N ASP A 153 -7.95 7.62 1.39
CA ASP A 153 -7.03 7.80 0.27
C ASP A 153 -5.57 7.70 0.75
N GLU A 154 -4.81 6.78 0.17
CA GLU A 154 -3.36 6.66 0.38
C GLU A 154 -2.56 7.49 -0.62
N ILE A 155 -2.07 8.67 -0.24
CA ILE A 155 -1.32 9.55 -1.14
C ILE A 155 0.19 9.35 -0.97
N PRO A 156 0.87 8.63 -1.87
CA PRO A 156 2.29 8.39 -1.72
C PRO A 156 3.11 9.61 -2.18
N ILE A 157 4.16 9.93 -1.44
CA ILE A 157 5.10 11.01 -1.79
C ILE A 157 6.06 10.52 -2.88
N THR A 158 6.49 9.27 -2.84
CA THR A 158 7.24 8.63 -3.94
C THR A 158 6.29 7.98 -4.94
N GLU A 159 6.68 7.95 -6.23
CA GLU A 159 5.80 7.44 -7.30
C GLU A 159 5.79 5.91 -7.38
N THR A 160 6.87 5.26 -6.94
CA THR A 160 6.99 3.79 -7.01
C THR A 160 7.73 3.23 -5.80
N VAL A 161 7.48 1.94 -5.55
CA VAL A 161 8.17 1.13 -4.54
C VAL A 161 9.69 1.13 -4.74
N SER A 162 10.16 1.35 -5.98
CA SER A 162 11.57 1.38 -6.38
C SER A 162 12.29 2.71 -6.12
N SER A 163 11.76 3.59 -5.27
CA SER A 163 12.45 4.80 -4.78
C SER A 163 12.77 5.84 -5.86
N ASN A 164 11.88 6.05 -6.83
CA ASN A 164 12.00 7.21 -7.70
C ASN A 164 11.55 8.46 -6.94
N GLU A 165 12.44 9.45 -6.84
CA GLU A 165 12.08 10.78 -6.37
C GLU A 165 10.92 11.34 -7.21
N PRO A 166 9.88 11.93 -6.59
CA PRO A 166 8.81 12.56 -7.35
C PRO A 166 9.34 13.72 -8.18
N SER A 167 8.73 13.96 -9.34
CA SER A 167 9.04 15.16 -10.11
C SER A 167 8.77 16.44 -9.30
N GLN A 168 9.51 17.53 -9.57
CA GLN A 168 9.30 18.82 -8.89
C GLN A 168 7.86 19.32 -9.02
N LYS A 169 7.22 19.06 -10.17
CA LYS A 169 5.83 19.43 -10.42
C LYS A 169 4.87 18.64 -9.53
N ARG A 170 5.05 17.33 -9.43
CA ARG A 170 4.25 16.47 -8.54
C ARG A 170 4.41 16.90 -7.09
N MET A 171 5.65 17.16 -6.66
CA MET A 171 5.95 17.65 -5.32
C MET A 171 5.20 18.95 -4.99
N GLN A 172 5.16 19.92 -5.91
CA GLN A 172 4.40 21.17 -5.69
C GLN A 172 2.90 20.91 -5.53
N ILE A 173 2.32 20.03 -6.35
CA ILE A 173 0.90 19.69 -6.26
C ILE A 173 0.58 19.01 -4.92
N LEU A 174 1.44 18.08 -4.48
CA LEU A 174 1.29 17.43 -3.17
C LEU A 174 1.35 18.45 -2.03
N ILE A 175 2.28 19.40 -2.09
CA ILE A 175 2.43 20.44 -1.06
C ILE A 175 1.18 21.32 -1.01
N GLU A 176 0.65 21.74 -2.15
CA GLU A 176 -0.56 22.54 -2.23
C GLU A 176 -1.79 21.78 -1.71
N LYS A 177 -1.94 20.50 -2.09
CA LYS A 177 -3.03 19.64 -1.60
C LYS A 177 -2.95 19.47 -0.09
N ALA A 178 -1.78 19.10 0.44
CA ALA A 178 -1.58 18.91 1.87
C ALA A 178 -1.83 20.18 2.69
N LYS A 179 -1.39 21.34 2.20
CA LYS A 179 -1.67 22.64 2.83
C LYS A 179 -3.16 22.98 2.79
N THR A 180 -3.84 22.70 1.68
CA THR A 180 -5.29 22.94 1.53
C THR A 180 -6.12 22.06 2.46
N GLU A 181 -5.72 20.81 2.63
CA GLU A 181 -6.36 19.82 3.50
C GLU A 181 -5.92 19.93 4.98
N ASN A 182 -5.03 20.89 5.29
CA ASN A 182 -4.47 21.10 6.62
C ASN A 182 -3.87 19.82 7.22
N ILE A 183 -3.14 19.06 6.40
CA ILE A 183 -2.47 17.83 6.82
C ILE A 183 -1.45 18.14 7.91
N GLN A 184 -1.62 17.49 9.07
CA GLN A 184 -0.77 17.69 10.25
C GLN A 184 0.28 16.59 10.41
N TYR A 185 0.11 15.47 9.71
CA TYR A 185 0.90 14.26 9.86
C TYR A 185 1.23 13.65 8.51
N VAL A 186 2.43 13.10 8.41
CA VAL A 186 2.88 12.29 7.26
C VAL A 186 3.33 10.94 7.80
N ALA A 187 2.88 9.87 7.15
CA ALA A 187 3.22 8.52 7.54
C ALA A 187 4.57 8.09 6.94
N PHE A 188 5.41 7.47 7.75
CA PHE A 188 6.72 6.94 7.37
C PHE A 188 6.83 5.47 7.77
N GLU A 189 7.65 4.73 7.06
CA GLU A 189 8.06 3.40 7.47
C GLU A 189 9.33 3.47 8.32
N LYS A 190 9.43 2.61 9.34
CA LYS A 190 10.66 2.50 10.16
C LYS A 190 11.85 1.98 9.33
N SER A 191 11.57 1.22 8.27
CA SER A 191 12.56 0.53 7.43
C SER A 191 13.26 1.42 6.42
N PHE A 192 12.63 2.53 6.01
CA PHE A 192 13.08 3.35 4.90
C PHE A 192 13.14 4.82 5.33
N ASN A 193 14.34 5.38 5.34
CA ASN A 193 14.49 6.83 5.41
C ASN A 193 14.41 7.39 3.99
N ILE A 194 13.37 8.17 3.71
CA ILE A 194 13.16 8.84 2.43
C ILE A 194 13.32 10.34 2.68
N GLY A 195 14.52 10.86 2.45
CA GLY A 195 14.82 12.29 2.67
C GLY A 195 13.87 13.23 1.92
N THR A 196 13.32 12.81 0.78
CA THR A 196 12.31 13.58 0.05
C THR A 196 10.97 13.70 0.79
N ALA A 197 10.55 12.64 1.49
CA ALA A 197 9.35 12.68 2.32
C ALA A 197 9.57 13.49 3.60
N GLU A 198 10.78 13.46 4.16
CA GLU A 198 11.17 14.35 5.27
C GLU A 198 11.11 15.82 4.86
N ALA A 199 11.72 16.18 3.73
CA ALA A 199 11.67 17.54 3.19
C ALA A 199 10.24 18.01 2.88
N PHE A 200 9.39 17.11 2.36
CA PHE A 200 7.97 17.38 2.16
C PHE A 200 7.26 17.69 3.48
N ALA A 201 7.45 16.85 4.50
CA ALA A 201 6.83 17.03 5.81
C ALA A 201 7.27 18.35 6.47
N GLU A 202 8.55 18.70 6.36
CA GLU A 202 9.09 19.98 6.84
C GLU A 202 8.43 21.18 6.13
N GLU A 203 8.29 21.13 4.80
CA GLU A 203 7.71 22.21 3.99
C GLU A 203 6.23 22.47 4.29
N ILE A 204 5.47 21.45 4.67
CA ILE A 204 4.06 21.61 5.09
C ILE A 204 3.91 21.79 6.60
N GLY A 205 4.99 21.64 7.38
CA GLY A 205 4.97 21.71 8.84
C GLY A 205 4.30 20.51 9.52
N ALA A 206 4.25 19.36 8.85
CA ALA A 206 3.66 18.14 9.36
C ALA A 206 4.63 17.33 10.23
N LYS A 207 4.09 16.57 11.18
CA LYS A 207 4.86 15.68 12.06
C LYS A 207 4.91 14.26 11.50
N PRO A 208 6.00 13.51 11.72
CA PRO A 208 6.05 12.12 11.32
C PRO A 208 5.14 11.27 12.23
N VAL A 209 4.44 10.32 11.61
CA VAL A 209 3.78 9.17 12.25
C VAL A 209 4.34 7.92 11.58
N TYR A 210 4.48 6.82 12.30
CA TYR A 210 5.09 5.61 11.75
C TYR A 210 4.05 4.52 11.51
N LEU A 211 4.06 3.96 10.32
CA LEU A 211 3.33 2.75 9.94
C LEU A 211 4.33 1.61 9.68
N ASN A 212 3.87 0.39 9.87
CA ASN A 212 4.62 -0.83 9.59
C ASN A 212 3.86 -1.63 8.53
N ASN A 213 4.48 -1.81 7.36
CA ASN A 213 3.94 -2.65 6.28
C ASN A 213 4.16 -4.15 6.51
N LEU A 214 4.80 -4.53 7.62
CA LEU A 214 5.08 -5.91 8.06
C LEU A 214 6.07 -6.69 7.19
N GLU A 215 6.77 -6.04 6.25
CA GLU A 215 7.81 -6.69 5.45
C GLU A 215 9.07 -7.00 6.26
N SER A 216 9.33 -6.21 7.30
CA SER A 216 10.52 -6.36 8.15
C SER A 216 10.24 -6.06 9.61
N LEU A 217 10.96 -6.76 10.48
CA LEU A 217 10.89 -6.59 11.93
C LEU A 217 12.17 -5.94 12.46
N HIS A 218 12.06 -4.71 12.94
CA HIS A 218 13.21 -3.92 13.44
C HIS A 218 13.52 -4.17 14.91
N GLU A 219 12.51 -4.52 15.70
CA GLU A 219 12.66 -4.85 17.11
C GLU A 219 12.25 -6.30 17.35
N THR A 220 13.22 -7.14 17.71
CA THR A 220 12.98 -8.54 18.04
C THR A 220 12.79 -8.66 19.55
N SER A 221 11.54 -8.69 19.98
CA SER A 221 11.18 -9.14 21.32
C SER A 221 10.06 -10.17 21.20
N GLU A 222 9.94 -11.08 22.19
CA GLU A 222 8.85 -12.08 22.23
C GLU A 222 7.44 -11.47 22.26
N LYS A 223 7.34 -10.14 22.38
CA LYS A 223 6.06 -9.40 22.44
C LYS A 223 5.66 -8.76 21.12
N VAL A 224 6.49 -8.85 20.08
CA VAL A 224 6.21 -8.23 18.78
C VAL A 224 5.89 -9.32 17.77
N ASP A 225 4.63 -9.37 17.37
CA ASP A 225 4.04 -10.23 16.35
C ASP A 225 3.17 -9.43 15.36
N TYR A 226 2.55 -10.13 14.41
CA TYR A 226 1.62 -9.54 13.44
C TYR A 226 0.56 -8.65 14.11
N PHE A 227 -0.16 -9.19 15.10
CA PHE A 227 -1.29 -8.50 15.74
C PHE A 227 -0.86 -7.26 16.52
N SER A 228 0.24 -7.34 17.26
CA SER A 228 0.78 -6.19 18.01
C SER A 228 1.16 -5.04 17.07
N LEU A 229 1.82 -5.33 15.95
CA LEU A 229 2.20 -4.33 14.95
C LEU A 229 0.98 -3.75 14.23
N MET A 230 -0.01 -4.59 13.94
CA MET A 230 -1.28 -4.14 13.35
C MET A 230 -2.03 -3.20 14.29
N ARG A 231 -2.06 -3.49 15.59
CA ARG A 231 -2.64 -2.59 16.59
C ARG A 231 -1.87 -1.28 16.75
N GLU A 232 -0.53 -1.31 16.67
CA GLU A 232 0.27 -0.09 16.58
C GLU A 232 -0.08 0.72 15.31
N ASN A 233 -0.36 0.05 14.18
CA ASN A 233 -0.80 0.72 12.96
C ASN A 233 -2.18 1.37 13.13
N ILE A 234 -3.13 0.73 13.82
CA ILE A 234 -4.44 1.32 14.15
C ILE A 234 -4.25 2.64 14.91
N ASP A 235 -3.41 2.66 15.96
CA ASP A 235 -3.10 3.87 16.73
C ASP A 235 -2.47 4.99 15.88
N SER A 236 -1.67 4.61 14.88
CA SER A 236 -1.06 5.53 13.93
C SER A 236 -2.06 6.08 12.92
N LEU A 237 -2.93 5.23 12.37
CA LEU A 237 -3.98 5.63 11.43
C LEU A 237 -5.03 6.52 12.12
N ASP A 238 -5.40 6.23 13.36
CA ASP A 238 -6.24 7.13 14.17
C ASP A 238 -5.63 8.53 14.29
N LYS A 239 -4.31 8.64 14.50
CA LYS A 239 -3.64 9.96 14.52
C LYS A 239 -3.66 10.64 13.16
N LEU A 240 -3.49 9.87 12.07
CA LEU A 240 -3.44 10.42 10.70
C LEU A 240 -4.82 10.93 10.26
N LEU A 241 -5.89 10.22 10.61
CA LEU A 241 -7.24 10.45 10.09
C LEU A 241 -8.16 11.23 11.03
N ASN A 242 -7.95 11.16 12.36
CA ASN A 242 -8.85 11.77 13.35
C ASN A 242 -8.27 12.98 14.09
N LYS A 243 -6.98 13.29 13.94
CA LYS A 243 -6.29 14.38 14.67
C LYS A 243 -5.65 15.39 13.71
#